data_AF-A0A6G2DDN0-F1
#
_entry.id   AF-A0A6G2DDN0-F1
#
_cell.length_a   1.000
_cell.length_b   1.000
_cell.length_c   1.000
_cell.angle_alpha   90.00
_cell.angle_beta   90.00
_cell.angle_gamma   90.00
#
_symmetry.space_group_name_H-M   'P 1'
#
loop_
_entity.id
_entity.type
_entity.pdbx_description
1 polymer ?
#
loop_
_entity_poly.entity_id
_entity_poly.type
_entity_poly.pdbx_seq_one_letter_code
_entity_poly.pdbx_strand_id
1 'polypeptide(L)'
;NSILFYMTDGVLATNRRGQIIMINDTAKKQLGLVKEDVLNRSILELLKIEENYELRDLITQSPELLLDSQDINGEYLNLRVRFALIRRESGFISGLVAVLHDTTEQEKEERERRLFVSNVSHELRTPLTSVKSYLEALDEGALCETVAPDFIKVSLDETNRMMRMVTDLLHLSRIDNATSHLDVELIN
;
A
#
# COMPACT_ATOMS: atom_id res chain seq x y z
N ASN A 1 -17.16 -27.86 6.52
CA ASN A 1 -17.27 -26.38 6.64
C ASN A 1 -16.22 -25.77 7.57
N SER A 2 -15.00 -26.32 7.67
CA SER A 2 -14.02 -25.90 8.69
C SER A 2 -12.87 -25.03 8.16
N ILE A 3 -12.72 -24.87 6.85
CA ILE A 3 -11.60 -24.12 6.24
C ILE A 3 -11.80 -22.60 6.37
N LEU A 4 -13.03 -22.10 6.24
CA LEU A 4 -13.37 -20.67 6.27
C LEU A 4 -13.19 -20.00 7.64
N PHE A 5 -13.12 -20.78 8.72
CA PHE A 5 -12.95 -20.27 10.09
C PHE A 5 -11.49 -19.97 10.45
N TYR A 6 -10.53 -20.60 9.76
CA TYR A 6 -9.10 -20.39 9.99
C TYR A 6 -8.43 -19.49 8.94
N MET A 7 -9.21 -18.89 8.03
CA MET A 7 -8.66 -17.94 7.08
C MET A 7 -8.39 -16.61 7.78
N THR A 8 -7.16 -16.11 7.61
CA THR A 8 -6.74 -14.75 7.96
C THR A 8 -7.51 -13.68 7.21
N ASP A 9 -8.17 -14.05 6.10
CA ASP A 9 -8.98 -13.15 5.29
C ASP A 9 -10.44 -13.14 5.73
N GLY A 10 -11.07 -11.99 5.58
CA GLY A 10 -12.51 -11.85 5.68
C GLY A 10 -13.18 -12.51 4.49
N VAL A 11 -14.24 -13.28 4.73
CA VAL A 11 -15.03 -13.89 3.66
C VAL A 11 -16.50 -13.66 3.92
N LEU A 12 -17.21 -13.19 2.90
CA LEU A 12 -18.66 -13.13 2.87
C LEU A 12 -19.20 -13.68 1.56
N ALA A 13 -20.42 -14.23 1.62
CA ALA A 13 -21.10 -14.78 0.46
C ALA A 13 -22.51 -14.24 0.36
N THR A 14 -23.00 -14.12 -0.87
CA THR A 14 -24.32 -13.61 -1.19
C THR A 14 -25.15 -14.62 -1.97
N ASN A 15 -26.47 -14.40 -2.00
CA ASN A 15 -27.34 -15.01 -2.98
C ASN A 15 -27.29 -14.25 -4.32
N ARG A 16 -28.04 -14.73 -5.32
CA ARG A 16 -28.13 -14.12 -6.66
C ARG A 16 -28.63 -12.67 -6.69
N ARG A 17 -29.25 -12.18 -5.60
CA ARG A 17 -29.74 -10.81 -5.45
C ARG A 17 -28.74 -9.91 -4.73
N GLY A 18 -27.52 -10.41 -4.44
CA GLY A 18 -26.50 -9.67 -3.70
C GLY A 18 -26.78 -9.60 -2.19
N GLN A 19 -27.74 -10.36 -1.68
CA GLN A 19 -28.04 -10.38 -0.24
C GLN A 19 -27.11 -11.34 0.48
N ILE A 20 -26.56 -10.92 1.60
CA ILE A 20 -25.59 -11.70 2.38
C ILE A 20 -26.25 -12.93 2.98
N ILE A 21 -25.66 -14.10 2.71
CA ILE A 21 -26.09 -15.39 3.26
C ILE A 21 -25.09 -15.95 4.27
N MET A 22 -23.85 -15.45 4.26
CA MET A 22 -22.79 -15.89 5.16
C MET A 22 -21.74 -14.78 5.27
N ILE A 23 -21.16 -14.65 6.46
CA ILE A 23 -20.01 -13.78 6.74
C ILE A 23 -19.20 -14.42 7.88
N ASN A 24 -17.89 -14.57 7.68
CA ASN A 24 -17.00 -15.12 8.73
C ASN A 24 -16.65 -14.05 9.78
N ASP A 25 -16.05 -14.48 10.89
CA ASP A 25 -15.75 -13.58 12.00
C ASP A 25 -14.63 -12.58 11.66
N THR A 26 -13.69 -12.96 10.81
CA THR A 26 -12.64 -12.06 10.30
C THR A 26 -13.24 -10.88 9.54
N ALA A 27 -14.16 -11.13 8.60
CA ALA A 27 -14.84 -10.06 7.86
C ALA A 27 -15.67 -9.17 8.78
N LYS A 28 -16.34 -9.74 9.79
CA LYS A 28 -17.07 -8.93 10.78
C LYS A 28 -16.13 -7.98 11.52
N LYS A 29 -14.96 -8.47 11.96
CA LYS A 29 -13.96 -7.64 12.65
C LYS A 29 -13.43 -6.54 11.73
N GLN A 30 -13.03 -6.89 10.51
CA GLN A 30 -12.49 -5.96 9.52
C GLN A 30 -13.49 -4.87 9.11
N LEU A 31 -14.79 -5.19 9.10
CA LEU A 31 -15.88 -4.27 8.77
C LEU A 31 -16.50 -3.57 10.00
N GLY A 32 -15.93 -3.75 11.19
CA GLY A 32 -16.40 -3.09 12.43
C GLY A 32 -17.79 -3.55 12.90
N LEU A 33 -18.20 -4.79 12.58
CA LEU A 33 -19.53 -5.30 12.86
C LEU A 33 -19.59 -5.91 14.27
N VAL A 34 -20.30 -5.25 15.20
CA VAL A 34 -20.29 -5.64 16.62
C VAL A 34 -21.41 -6.64 16.98
N LYS A 35 -22.61 -6.59 16.36
CA LYS A 35 -23.75 -7.44 16.80
C LYS A 35 -24.99 -7.52 15.89
N GLU A 36 -24.93 -7.11 14.63
CA GLU A 36 -26.13 -7.00 13.78
C GLU A 36 -26.42 -8.21 12.88
N ASP A 37 -27.71 -8.37 12.56
CA ASP A 37 -28.28 -9.29 11.58
C ASP A 37 -27.88 -8.82 10.16
N VAL A 38 -26.61 -9.04 9.81
CA VAL A 38 -26.03 -8.68 8.49
C VAL A 38 -26.61 -9.56 7.38
N LEU A 39 -27.22 -10.69 7.76
CA LEU A 39 -27.87 -11.60 6.84
C LEU A 39 -29.03 -10.89 6.14
N ASN A 40 -29.21 -11.22 4.86
CA ASN A 40 -30.19 -10.61 3.96
C ASN A 40 -29.97 -9.13 3.60
N ARG A 41 -28.98 -8.45 4.17
CA ARG A 41 -28.57 -7.10 3.73
C ARG A 41 -27.82 -7.13 2.41
N SER A 42 -27.85 -6.02 1.69
CA SER A 42 -27.13 -5.88 0.42
C SER A 42 -25.62 -5.85 0.65
N ILE A 43 -24.86 -6.57 -0.19
CA ILE A 43 -23.40 -6.47 -0.21
C ILE A 43 -22.91 -5.07 -0.56
N LEU A 44 -23.65 -4.33 -1.40
CA LEU A 44 -23.27 -2.99 -1.81
C LEU A 44 -23.30 -2.04 -0.61
N GLU A 45 -24.40 -2.08 0.16
CA GLU A 45 -24.61 -1.30 1.38
C GLU A 45 -23.58 -1.65 2.46
N LEU A 46 -23.32 -2.96 2.67
CA LEU A 46 -22.35 -3.38 3.68
C LEU A 46 -20.94 -2.86 3.37
N LEU A 47 -20.53 -2.94 2.09
CA LEU A 47 -19.23 -2.47 1.65
C LEU A 47 -19.20 -0.95 1.36
N LYS A 48 -20.35 -0.25 1.50
CA LYS A 48 -20.52 1.18 1.22
C LYS A 48 -20.10 1.57 -0.20
N ILE A 49 -20.49 0.76 -1.19
CA ILE A 49 -20.12 0.93 -2.60
C ILE A 49 -21.32 1.17 -3.53
N GLU A 50 -22.51 1.32 -2.98
CA GLU A 50 -23.77 1.49 -3.72
C GLU A 50 -23.81 2.76 -4.58
N GLU A 51 -22.99 3.78 -4.28
CA GLU A 51 -22.90 5.00 -5.09
C GLU A 51 -22.08 4.81 -6.38
N ASN A 52 -21.16 3.84 -6.38
CA ASN A 52 -20.16 3.67 -7.44
C ASN A 52 -20.37 2.39 -8.26
N TYR A 53 -21.07 1.39 -7.70
CA TYR A 53 -21.20 0.06 -8.29
C TYR A 53 -22.62 -0.47 -8.18
N GLU A 54 -23.09 -1.10 -9.26
CA GLU A 54 -24.25 -1.96 -9.22
C GLU A 54 -23.85 -3.41 -8.98
N LEU A 55 -24.80 -4.24 -8.53
CA LEU A 55 -24.58 -5.68 -8.37
C LEU A 55 -24.13 -6.33 -9.70
N ARG A 56 -24.64 -5.84 -10.82
CA ARG A 56 -24.28 -6.34 -12.15
C ARG A 56 -22.78 -6.14 -12.42
N ASP A 57 -22.20 -5.03 -12.01
CA ASP A 57 -20.78 -4.73 -12.23
C ASP A 57 -19.89 -5.71 -11.48
N LEU A 58 -20.26 -6.05 -10.23
CA LEU A 58 -19.55 -7.06 -9.45
C LEU A 58 -19.55 -8.43 -10.13
N ILE A 59 -20.62 -8.75 -10.87
CA ILE A 59 -20.77 -10.04 -11.56
C ILE A 59 -20.03 -10.05 -12.90
N THR A 60 -20.13 -8.99 -13.70
CA THR A 60 -19.60 -8.97 -15.06
C THR A 60 -18.12 -8.60 -15.11
N GLN A 61 -17.69 -7.69 -14.24
CA GLN A 61 -16.33 -7.15 -14.24
C GLN A 61 -15.46 -7.84 -13.19
N SER A 62 -16.05 -8.35 -12.11
CA SER A 62 -15.33 -8.90 -10.95
C SER A 62 -14.19 -7.96 -10.50
N PRO A 63 -14.50 -6.69 -10.18
CA PRO A 63 -13.48 -5.69 -9.90
C PRO A 63 -12.69 -6.05 -8.64
N GLU A 64 -11.43 -5.62 -8.59
CA GLU A 64 -10.70 -5.52 -7.33
C GLU A 64 -10.99 -4.15 -6.72
N LEU A 65 -11.49 -4.12 -5.48
CA LEU A 65 -11.81 -2.88 -4.78
C LEU A 65 -10.83 -2.65 -3.63
N LEU A 66 -10.52 -1.38 -3.38
CA LEU A 66 -9.85 -0.94 -2.16
C LEU A 66 -10.88 -0.20 -1.32
N LEU A 67 -11.06 -0.62 -0.07
CA LEU A 67 -12.01 -0.04 0.86
C LEU A 67 -11.27 0.46 2.10
N ASP A 68 -11.59 1.68 2.50
CA ASP A 68 -11.23 2.19 3.81
C ASP A 68 -12.29 1.71 4.81
N SER A 69 -11.85 0.99 5.84
CA SER A 69 -12.71 0.48 6.89
C SER A 69 -12.17 0.81 8.27
N GLN A 70 -12.98 0.52 9.29
CA GLN A 70 -12.56 0.60 10.68
C GLN A 70 -12.94 -0.70 11.37
N ASP A 71 -12.00 -1.25 12.12
CA ASP A 71 -12.25 -2.44 12.91
C ASP A 71 -13.19 -2.16 14.11
N ILE A 72 -13.49 -3.19 14.90
CA ILE A 72 -14.35 -3.05 16.09
C ILE A 72 -13.77 -2.11 17.17
N ASN A 73 -12.47 -1.82 17.14
CA ASN A 73 -11.78 -0.93 18.07
C ASN A 73 -11.65 0.50 17.49
N GLY A 74 -12.07 0.71 16.24
CA GLY A 74 -11.93 1.98 15.53
C GLY A 74 -10.55 2.17 14.87
N GLU A 75 -9.74 1.13 14.78
CA GLU A 75 -8.48 1.17 14.03
C GLU A 75 -8.77 1.18 12.52
N TYR A 76 -8.07 2.06 11.79
CA TYR A 76 -8.22 2.17 10.35
C TYR A 76 -7.61 0.97 9.64
N LEU A 77 -8.37 0.41 8.70
CA LEU A 77 -7.95 -0.71 7.87
C LEU A 77 -8.09 -0.38 6.38
N ASN A 78 -7.10 -0.78 5.58
CA ASN A 78 -7.18 -0.78 4.12
C ASN A 78 -7.50 -2.19 3.66
N LEU A 79 -8.71 -2.41 3.15
CA LEU A 79 -9.16 -3.73 2.71
C LEU A 79 -9.16 -3.84 1.19
N ARG A 80 -8.46 -4.86 0.69
CA ARG A 80 -8.55 -5.26 -0.72
C ARG A 80 -9.61 -6.32 -0.87
N VAL A 81 -10.65 -6.01 -1.65
CA VAL A 81 -11.80 -6.89 -1.85
C VAL A 81 -11.79 -7.48 -3.25
N ARG A 82 -11.82 -8.82 -3.32
CA ARG A 82 -11.93 -9.57 -4.58
C ARG A 82 -13.23 -10.35 -4.61
N PHE A 83 -13.91 -10.32 -5.75
CA PHE A 83 -15.16 -11.05 -5.95
C PHE A 83 -14.94 -12.30 -6.79
N ALA A 84 -15.62 -13.38 -6.41
CA ALA A 84 -15.69 -14.62 -7.18
C ALA A 84 -17.15 -15.06 -7.32
N LEU A 85 -17.53 -15.53 -8.49
CA LEU A 85 -18.89 -16.00 -8.76
C LEU A 85 -19.10 -17.42 -8.20
N ILE A 86 -20.20 -17.62 -7.49
CA ILE A 86 -20.65 -18.95 -7.09
C ILE A 86 -21.51 -19.51 -8.23
N ARG A 87 -21.02 -20.56 -8.89
CA ARG A 87 -21.74 -21.25 -9.97
C ARG A 87 -22.24 -22.61 -9.50
N ARG A 88 -23.47 -22.95 -9.87
CA ARG A 88 -23.99 -24.33 -9.73
C ARG A 88 -23.46 -25.20 -10.87
N GLU A 89 -23.55 -26.51 -10.71
CA GLU A 89 -23.21 -27.49 -11.75
C GLU A 89 -23.95 -27.25 -13.08
N SER A 90 -25.14 -26.67 -13.01
CA SER A 90 -25.94 -26.27 -14.18
C SER A 90 -25.42 -25.02 -14.91
N GLY A 91 -24.33 -24.40 -14.45
CA GLY A 91 -23.74 -23.19 -15.03
C GLY A 91 -24.37 -21.86 -14.57
N PHE A 92 -25.52 -21.92 -13.88
CA PHE A 92 -26.18 -20.74 -13.33
C PHE A 92 -25.41 -20.14 -12.15
N ILE A 93 -25.35 -18.81 -12.13
CA ILE A 93 -24.78 -18.02 -11.02
C ILE A 93 -25.77 -18.05 -9.86
N SER A 94 -25.36 -18.59 -8.72
CA SER A 94 -26.16 -18.63 -7.49
C SER A 94 -25.86 -17.49 -6.52
N GLY A 95 -24.77 -16.76 -6.71
CA GLY A 95 -24.35 -15.65 -5.86
C GLY A 95 -22.90 -15.25 -6.09
N LEU A 96 -22.36 -14.45 -5.16
CA LEU A 96 -20.98 -13.99 -5.14
C LEU A 96 -20.31 -14.39 -3.81
N VAL A 97 -19.01 -14.60 -3.84
CA VAL A 97 -18.12 -14.57 -2.67
C VAL A 97 -17.29 -13.31 -2.78
N ALA A 98 -17.17 -12.56 -1.69
CA ALA A 98 -16.18 -11.51 -1.56
C ALA A 98 -15.15 -11.93 -0.52
N VAL A 99 -13.88 -11.78 -0.87
CA VAL A 99 -12.73 -12.01 0.01
C VAL A 99 -12.11 -10.66 0.32
N LEU A 100 -12.00 -10.34 1.60
CA LEU A 100 -11.46 -9.09 2.14
C LEU A 100 -10.08 -9.41 2.73
N HIS A 101 -9.05 -8.91 2.08
CA HIS A 101 -7.69 -9.03 2.55
C HIS A 101 -7.27 -7.72 3.20
N ASP A 102 -6.77 -7.79 4.44
CA ASP A 102 -6.21 -6.63 5.12
C ASP A 102 -4.84 -6.31 4.50
N THR A 103 -4.72 -5.12 3.95
CA THR A 103 -3.51 -4.60 3.29
C THR A 103 -2.90 -3.43 4.04
N THR A 104 -3.31 -3.19 5.28
CA THR A 104 -2.98 -1.97 6.03
C THR A 104 -1.47 -1.80 6.24
N GLU A 105 -0.79 -2.84 6.74
CA GLU A 105 0.66 -2.79 6.93
C GLU A 105 1.41 -2.76 5.59
N GLN A 106 0.98 -3.53 4.58
CA GLN A 106 1.64 -3.48 3.26
C GLN A 106 1.55 -2.09 2.62
N GLU A 107 0.38 -1.44 2.68
CA GLU A 107 0.17 -0.08 2.16
C GLU A 107 0.96 0.96 2.96
N LYS A 108 1.11 0.76 4.28
CA LYS A 108 1.92 1.63 5.15
C LYS A 108 3.40 1.49 4.81
N GLU A 109 3.93 0.28 4.70
CA GLU A 109 5.31 0.01 4.28
C GLU A 109 5.59 0.60 2.90
N GLU A 110 4.69 0.39 1.94
CA GLU A 110 4.84 0.95 0.60
C GLU A 110 4.83 2.48 0.60
N ARG A 111 3.96 3.10 1.41
CA ARG A 111 3.92 4.54 1.60
C ARG A 111 5.21 5.07 2.21
N GLU A 112 5.71 4.44 3.27
CA GLU A 112 6.96 4.81 3.92
C GLU A 112 8.14 4.71 2.96
N ARG A 113 8.20 3.63 2.16
CA ARG A 113 9.20 3.45 1.11
C ARG A 113 9.14 4.56 0.05
N ARG A 114 7.94 4.93 -0.42
CA ARG A 114 7.76 6.02 -1.39
C ARG A 114 8.19 7.37 -0.80
N LEU A 115 7.83 7.65 0.46
CA LEU A 115 8.24 8.85 1.17
C LEU A 115 9.75 8.92 1.35
N PHE A 116 10.38 7.81 1.71
CA PHE A 116 11.83 7.72 1.82
C PHE A 116 12.53 8.06 0.50
N VAL A 117 12.12 7.46 -0.62
CA VAL A 117 12.69 7.75 -1.94
C VAL A 117 12.51 9.23 -2.32
N SER A 118 11.32 9.79 -2.04
CA SER A 118 11.04 11.21 -2.27
C SER A 118 11.98 12.10 -1.47
N ASN A 119 12.10 11.85 -0.16
CA ASN A 119 12.93 12.65 0.74
C ASN A 119 14.40 12.62 0.34
N VAL A 120 14.94 11.44 0.02
CA VAL A 120 16.31 11.30 -0.50
C VAL A 120 16.51 12.11 -1.78
N SER A 121 15.55 12.03 -2.71
CA SER A 121 15.63 12.75 -3.98
C SER A 121 15.64 14.27 -3.76
N HIS A 122 14.85 14.76 -2.81
CA HIS A 122 14.83 16.17 -2.43
C HIS A 122 16.14 16.60 -1.77
N GLU A 123 16.65 15.82 -0.82
CA GLU A 123 17.89 16.10 -0.10
C GLU A 123 19.14 16.07 -0.99
N LEU A 124 19.14 15.29 -2.07
CA LEU A 124 20.20 15.28 -3.08
C LEU A 124 20.06 16.41 -4.11
N ARG A 125 18.85 16.88 -4.42
CA ARG A 125 18.62 17.93 -5.42
C ARG A 125 19.28 19.26 -5.02
N THR A 126 19.16 19.64 -3.76
CA THR A 126 19.73 20.89 -3.23
C THR A 126 21.25 20.97 -3.39
N PRO A 127 22.06 20.03 -2.87
CA PRO A 127 23.51 20.06 -3.03
C PRO A 127 23.92 19.93 -4.51
N LEU A 128 23.21 19.12 -5.30
CA LEU A 128 23.49 18.99 -6.73
C LEU A 128 23.26 20.31 -7.49
N THR A 129 22.20 21.04 -7.15
CA THR A 129 21.92 22.36 -7.74
C THR A 129 22.99 23.37 -7.34
N SER A 130 23.42 23.34 -6.08
CA SER A 130 24.49 24.19 -5.56
C SER A 130 25.81 23.96 -6.30
N VAL A 131 26.26 22.71 -6.38
CA VAL A 131 27.46 22.31 -7.13
C VAL A 131 27.36 22.77 -8.58
N LYS A 132 26.21 22.52 -9.23
CA LYS A 132 26.00 22.93 -10.61
C LYS A 132 26.15 24.45 -10.78
N SER A 133 25.51 25.26 -9.93
CA SER A 133 25.59 26.71 -10.03
C SER A 133 27.00 27.26 -9.82
N TYR A 134 27.78 26.68 -8.89
CA TYR A 134 29.18 27.09 -8.70
C TYR A 134 30.06 26.70 -9.89
N LEU A 135 29.87 25.51 -10.45
CA LEU A 135 30.61 25.08 -11.63
C LEU A 135 30.23 25.90 -12.87
N GLU A 136 28.95 26.25 -13.05
CA GLU A 136 28.48 27.15 -14.12
C GLU A 136 29.14 28.54 -13.97
N ALA A 137 29.18 29.12 -12.77
CA ALA A 137 29.82 30.42 -12.55
C ALA A 137 31.32 30.39 -12.86
N LEU A 138 32.02 29.30 -12.52
CA LEU A 138 33.43 29.10 -12.88
C LEU A 138 33.63 29.04 -14.40
N ASP A 139 32.76 28.30 -15.10
CA ASP A 139 32.78 28.14 -16.57
C ASP A 139 32.48 29.45 -17.31
N GLU A 140 31.56 30.28 -16.76
CA GLU A 140 31.17 31.58 -17.32
C GLU A 140 32.19 32.70 -17.10
N GLY A 141 33.34 32.42 -16.47
CA GLY A 141 34.48 33.34 -16.40
C GLY A 141 35.04 33.59 -15.00
N ALA A 142 34.41 33.06 -13.94
CA ALA A 142 34.88 33.27 -12.57
C ALA A 142 36.17 32.49 -12.24
N LEU A 143 36.68 31.63 -13.14
CA LEU A 143 37.88 30.83 -12.90
C LEU A 143 39.14 31.66 -12.59
N CYS A 144 39.24 32.87 -13.16
CA CYS A 144 40.35 33.79 -12.94
C CYS A 144 40.10 34.77 -11.78
N GLU A 145 38.93 34.71 -11.15
CA GLU A 145 38.56 35.59 -10.04
C GLU A 145 39.04 35.04 -8.69
N THR A 146 39.16 35.92 -7.70
CA THR A 146 39.60 35.54 -6.35
C THR A 146 38.62 34.60 -5.63
N VAL A 147 37.37 34.48 -6.12
CA VAL A 147 36.33 33.62 -5.56
C VAL A 147 36.42 32.17 -6.02
N ALA A 148 37.21 31.88 -7.06
CA ALA A 148 37.29 30.53 -7.64
C ALA A 148 37.66 29.43 -6.63
N PRO A 149 38.66 29.63 -5.73
CA PRO A 149 38.99 28.63 -4.72
C PRO A 149 37.83 28.29 -3.78
N ASP A 150 37.00 29.29 -3.43
CA ASP A 150 35.84 29.09 -2.57
C ASP A 150 34.75 28.30 -3.28
N PHE A 151 34.49 28.58 -4.56
CA PHE A 151 33.49 27.84 -5.37
C PHE A 151 33.88 26.38 -5.54
N ILE A 152 35.16 26.10 -5.78
CA ILE A 152 35.70 24.73 -5.83
C ILE A 152 35.53 24.04 -4.48
N LYS A 153 35.86 24.73 -3.38
CA LYS A 153 35.74 24.17 -2.03
C LYS A 153 34.30 23.83 -1.67
N VAL A 154 33.35 24.73 -1.91
CA VAL A 154 31.93 24.47 -1.66
C VAL A 154 31.44 23.30 -2.52
N SER A 155 31.82 23.24 -3.79
CA SER A 155 31.45 22.14 -4.68
C SER A 155 31.98 20.78 -4.18
N LEU A 156 33.21 20.75 -3.68
CA LEU A 156 33.82 19.56 -3.09
C LEU A 156 33.11 19.14 -1.80
N ASP A 157 32.81 20.10 -0.91
CA ASP A 157 32.12 19.84 0.36
C ASP A 157 30.70 19.27 0.12
N GLU A 158 29.96 19.80 -0.85
CA GLU A 158 28.64 19.29 -1.22
C GLU A 158 28.71 17.90 -1.87
N THR A 159 29.72 17.66 -2.71
CA THR A 159 29.95 16.32 -3.27
C THR A 159 30.27 15.30 -2.17
N ASN A 160 31.10 15.67 -1.19
CA ASN A 160 31.39 14.85 -0.01
C ASN A 160 30.15 14.61 0.86
N ARG A 161 29.27 15.61 1.00
CA ARG A 161 27.98 15.45 1.68
C ARG A 161 27.08 14.46 0.95
N MET A 162 26.95 14.57 -0.37
CA MET A 162 26.17 13.62 -1.18
C MET A 162 26.73 12.19 -1.09
N MET A 163 28.05 12.01 -1.15
CA MET A 163 28.68 10.68 -1.01
C MET A 163 28.38 10.02 0.33
N ARG A 164 28.44 10.78 1.44
CA ARG A 164 28.06 10.28 2.77
C ARG A 164 26.59 9.86 2.81
N MET A 165 25.70 10.69 2.29
CA MET A 165 24.26 10.39 2.22
C MET A 165 23.99 9.11 1.43
N VAL A 166 24.59 8.94 0.25
CA VAL A 166 24.47 7.70 -0.55
C VAL A 166 24.99 6.48 0.23
N THR A 167 26.11 6.63 0.94
CA THR A 167 26.68 5.56 1.77
C THR A 167 25.72 5.15 2.89
N ASP A 168 25.15 6.11 3.61
CA ASP A 168 24.18 5.87 4.69
C ASP A 168 22.92 5.15 4.17
N LEU A 169 22.44 5.51 2.97
CA LEU A 169 21.30 4.86 2.32
C LEU A 169 21.60 3.41 1.93
N LEU A 170 22.79 3.13 1.42
CA LEU A 170 23.23 1.76 1.11
C LEU A 170 23.37 0.92 2.39
N HIS A 171 23.78 1.51 3.50
CA HIS A 171 23.83 0.83 4.79
C HIS A 171 22.43 0.47 5.29
N LEU A 172 21.47 1.40 5.26
CA LEU A 172 20.08 1.13 5.63
C LEU A 172 19.47 0.01 4.79
N SER A 173 19.63 0.06 3.47
CA SER A 173 19.11 -0.97 2.56
C SER A 173 19.68 -2.37 2.83
N ARG A 174 20.93 -2.49 3.32
CA ARG A 174 21.51 -3.78 3.68
C ARG A 174 20.95 -4.33 4.99
N ILE A 175 20.67 -3.46 5.95
CA ILE A 175 20.06 -3.86 7.23
C ILE A 175 18.66 -4.41 6.99
N ASP A 176 17.83 -3.70 6.21
CA ASP A 176 16.46 -4.12 5.90
C ASP A 176 16.41 -5.47 5.16
N ASN A 177 17.37 -5.73 4.27
CA ASN A 177 17.47 -7.03 3.59
C ASN A 177 17.96 -8.16 4.53
N ALA A 178 18.87 -7.86 5.46
CA ALA A 178 19.38 -8.85 6.41
C ALA A 178 18.34 -9.24 7.45
N THR A 179 17.52 -8.29 7.94
CA THR A 179 16.39 -8.59 8.81
C THR A 179 15.33 -9.42 8.09
N SER A 180 15.00 -9.07 6.84
CA SER A 180 14.06 -9.86 6.03
C SER A 180 14.51 -11.31 5.81
N HIS A 181 15.81 -11.57 5.65
CA HIS A 181 16.33 -12.94 5.51
C HIS A 181 16.29 -13.75 6.82
N LEU A 182 16.48 -13.11 7.99
CA LEU A 182 16.40 -13.78 9.29
C LEU A 182 14.97 -14.21 9.64
N ASP A 183 13.96 -13.40 9.27
CA ASP A 183 12.55 -13.74 9.51
C ASP A 183 12.08 -14.93 8.67
N VAL A 184 12.64 -15.13 7.46
CA VAL A 184 12.30 -16.28 6.59
C VAL A 184 12.95 -17.58 7.09
N GLU A 185 14.12 -17.52 7.75
CA GLU A 185 14.77 -18.71 8.32
C GLU A 185 14.11 -19.19 9.62
N LEU A 186 13.48 -18.31 10.40
CA LEU A 186 12.82 -18.67 11.67
C LEU A 186 11.42 -19.31 11.49
N ILE A 187 10.84 -19.22 10.28
CA ILE A 187 9.50 -19.76 9.97
C ILE A 187 9.57 -21.15 9.28
N ASN A 188 10.77 -21.69 9.03
CA ASN A 188 10.96 -23.03 8.46
C ASN A 188 11.40 -24.10 9.48
#